data_AF-A0AAX3I4U0-F1
#
_entry.id   AF-A0AAX3I4U0-F1
#
_cell.length_a   1.000
_cell.length_b   1.000
_cell.length_c   1.000
_cell.angle_alpha   90.00
_cell.angle_beta   90.00
_cell.angle_gamma   90.00
#
_symmetry.space_group_name_H-M   'P 1'
#
loop_
_entity.id
_entity.type
_entity.pdbx_description
1 polymer ?
#
loop_
_entity_poly.entity_id
_entity_poly.type
_entity_poly.pdbx_seq_one_letter_code
_entity_poly.pdbx_strand_id
1 'polypeptide(L)' 'MTQTAKSEIEAYSANLEAIAETLASQAVELMNAGLIDLGEAALEQSVKLRDAIERLRAIDL' A
#
# COMPACT_ATOMS: atom_id res chain seq x y z
N MET A 1 17.90 1.79 -16.51
CA MET A 1 16.53 2.19 -16.90
C MET A 1 16.57 3.55 -17.59
N THR A 2 15.63 3.85 -18.49
CA THR A 2 15.48 5.20 -19.06
C THR A 2 14.90 6.15 -18.01
N GLN A 3 15.17 7.46 -18.14
CA GLN A 3 14.71 8.48 -17.19
C GLN A 3 13.17 8.53 -17.06
N THR A 4 12.45 8.19 -18.13
CA THR A 4 10.99 8.06 -18.17
C THR A 4 10.48 6.91 -17.29
N ALA A 5 11.07 5.71 -17.41
CA ALA A 5 10.62 4.53 -16.68
C ALA A 5 10.79 4.68 -15.16
N LYS A 6 11.85 5.37 -14.72
CA LYS A 6 12.08 5.69 -13.30
C LYS A 6 10.99 6.63 -12.75
N SER A 7 10.67 7.70 -13.47
CA SER A 7 9.60 8.63 -13.05
C SER A 7 8.21 7.99 -13.00
N GLU A 8 7.93 7.04 -13.90
CA GLU A 8 6.67 6.30 -13.91
C GLU A 8 6.57 5.34 -12.71
N ILE A 9 7.67 4.67 -12.35
CA ILE A 9 7.73 3.79 -11.17
C ILE A 9 7.58 4.59 -9.87
N GLU A 10 8.17 5.77 -9.77
CA GLU A 10 8.01 6.67 -8.62
C GLU A 10 6.55 7.14 -8.47
N ALA A 11 5.95 7.61 -9.56
CA ALA A 11 4.55 8.06 -9.56
C ALA A 11 3.57 6.91 -9.24
N TYR A 12 3.83 5.72 -9.79
CA TYR A 12 3.03 4.53 -9.51
C TYR A 12 3.17 4.09 -8.06
N SER A 13 4.39 4.08 -7.52
CA SER A 13 4.65 3.75 -6.10
C SER A 13 3.93 4.70 -5.16
N ALA A 14 3.95 6.01 -5.44
CA ALA A 14 3.25 7.00 -4.63
C ALA A 14 1.72 6.79 -4.63
N ASN A 15 1.14 6.40 -5.78
CA ASN A 15 -0.28 6.08 -5.86
C ASN A 15 -0.63 4.82 -5.03
N LEU A 16 0.22 3.79 -5.10
CA LEU A 16 0.05 2.58 -4.29
C LEU A 16 0.16 2.87 -2.79
N GLU A 17 1.01 3.81 -2.36
CA GLU A 17 1.10 4.23 -0.96
C GLU A 17 -0.20 4.87 -0.47
N ALA A 18 -0.78 5.78 -1.26
CA ALA A 18 -2.07 6.39 -0.93
C ALA A 18 -3.19 5.35 -0.79
N ILE A 19 -3.18 4.30 -1.63
CA ILE A 19 -4.12 3.18 -1.53
C ILE A 19 -3.88 2.38 -0.25
N ALA A 20 -2.62 2.09 0.08
CA ALA A 20 -2.27 1.35 1.30
C ALA A 20 -2.69 2.11 2.57
N GLU A 21 -2.46 3.43 2.62
CA GLU A 21 -2.90 4.29 3.71
C GLU A 21 -4.42 4.33 3.86
N THR A 22 -5.14 4.47 2.73
CA THR A 22 -6.61 4.44 2.72
C THR A 22 -7.14 3.11 3.24
N LEU A 23 -6.56 1.99 2.80
CA LEU A 23 -6.94 0.65 3.22
C LEU A 23 -6.68 0.42 4.71
N ALA A 24 -5.55 0.91 5.24
CA ALA A 24 -5.25 0.86 6.66
C ALA A 24 -6.23 1.71 7.50
N SER A 25 -6.63 2.88 7.01
CA SER A 25 -7.65 3.72 7.67
C SER A 25 -9.01 3.01 7.73
N GLN A 26 -9.45 2.44 6.61
CA GLN A 26 -10.70 1.68 6.53
C GLN A 26 -10.68 0.43 7.41
N ALA A 27 -9.53 -0.24 7.51
CA ALA A 27 -9.35 -1.36 8.43
C ALA A 27 -9.64 -0.97 9.88
N VAL A 28 -9.14 0.19 10.32
CA VAL A 28 -9.43 0.74 11.67
C VAL A 28 -10.91 1.07 11.84
N GLU A 29 -11.54 1.69 10.85
CA GLU A 29 -12.99 1.98 10.89
C GLU A 29 -13.83 0.69 11.01
N LEU A 30 -13.46 -0.36 10.27
CA LEU A 30 -14.11 -1.67 10.33
C LEU A 30 -13.96 -2.32 11.72
N MET A 31 -12.75 -2.29 12.29
CA MET A 31 -12.51 -2.81 13.64
C MET A 31 -13.33 -2.03 14.68
N ASN A 32 -13.39 -0.71 14.57
CA ASN A 32 -14.20 0.15 15.46
C ASN A 32 -15.70 -0.11 15.33
N ALA A 33 -16.16 -0.54 14.15
CA ALA A 33 -17.56 -0.93 13.90
C ALA A 33 -17.88 -2.37 14.40
N GLY A 34 -16.91 -3.08 14.99
CA GLY A 34 -17.06 -4.45 15.46
C GLY A 34 -16.83 -5.52 14.38
N LEU A 35 -16.44 -5.14 13.17
CA LEU A 35 -16.06 -6.04 12.08
C LEU A 35 -14.57 -6.39 12.18
N ILE A 36 -14.15 -6.97 13.32
CA ILE A 36 -12.74 -7.19 13.67
C ILE A 36 -12.02 -8.01 12.59
N ASP A 37 -12.51 -9.21 12.26
CA ASP A 37 -11.85 -10.10 11.30
C ASP A 37 -11.65 -9.45 9.92
N LEU A 38 -12.64 -8.68 9.46
CA LEU A 38 -12.57 -7.97 8.18
C LEU A 38 -11.58 -6.82 8.24
N GLY A 39 -11.55 -6.08 9.36
CA GLY A 39 -10.58 -5.03 9.60
C GLY A 39 -9.15 -5.57 9.70
N GLU A 40 -8.92 -6.68 10.40
CA GLU A 40 -7.62 -7.34 10.46
C GLU A 40 -7.15 -7.82 9.09
N ALA A 41 -8.04 -8.44 8.30
CA ALA A 41 -7.73 -8.85 6.93
C ALA A 41 -7.37 -7.64 6.05
N ALA A 42 -8.12 -6.53 6.14
CA ALA A 42 -7.81 -5.30 5.41
C ALA A 42 -6.47 -4.69 5.83
N LEU A 43 -6.17 -4.68 7.13
CA LEU A 43 -4.89 -4.22 7.65
C LEU A 43 -3.74 -5.09 7.14
N GLU A 44 -3.88 -6.42 7.16
CA GLU A 44 -2.87 -7.35 6.62
C GLU A 44 -2.59 -7.09 5.14
N GLN A 45 -3.63 -6.83 4.33
CA GLN A 45 -3.46 -6.49 2.92
C GLN A 45 -2.74 -5.14 2.74
N SER A 46 -3.03 -4.15 3.60
CA SER A 46 -2.33 -2.86 3.55
C SER A 46 -0.83 -3.01 3.82
N VAL A 47 -0.45 -3.87 4.76
CA VAL A 47 0.96 -4.17 5.08
C VAL A 47 1.64 -4.87 3.91
N LYS A 48 1.00 -5.91 3.35
CA LYS A 48 1.52 -6.61 2.15
C LYS A 48 1.73 -5.67 0.97
N LEU A 49 0.84 -4.70 0.78
CA LEU A 49 0.96 -3.70 -0.28
C LEU A 49 2.16 -2.77 -0.03
N ARG A 50 2.37 -2.30 1.21
CA ARG A 50 3.55 -1.50 1.56
C ARG A 50 4.86 -2.27 1.32
N ASP A 51 4.93 -3.52 1.75
CA ASP A 51 6.10 -4.37 1.50
C ASP A 51 6.39 -4.53 -0.01
N ALA A 52 5.34 -4.67 -0.82
CA ALA A 52 5.49 -4.76 -2.27
C ALA A 52 6.01 -3.45 -2.89
N ILE A 53 5.57 -2.29 -2.41
CA ILE A 53 6.06 -0.98 -2.84
C ILE A 53 7.54 -0.80 -2.49
N GLU A 54 7.94 -1.20 -1.28
CA GLU A 54 9.35 -1.15 -0.86
C GLU A 54 10.23 -2.04 -1.75
N ARG A 55 9.76 -3.24 -2.10
CA ARG A 55 10.45 -4.12 -3.05
C ARG A 55 10.53 -3.51 -4.45
N LEU A 56 9.47 -2.85 -4.92
CA LEU A 56 9.46 -2.18 -6.22
C LEU A 56 10.52 -1.06 -6.27
N ARG A 57 10.63 -0.26 -5.20
CA ARG A 57 11.68 0.76 -5.07
C ARG A 57 13.09 0.18 -5.01
N ALA A 58 13.26 -0.96 -4.35
CA ALA A 58 14.55 -1.63 -4.26
C ALA A 58 15.03 -2.20 -5.62
N ILE A 59 14.11 -2.48 -6.56
CA ILE A 59 14.45 -2.90 -7.93
C ILE A 59 14.90 -1.70 -8.79
N ASP A 60 14.47 -0.48 -8.45
CA ASP A 60 14.85 0.77 -9.14
C ASP A 60 16.18 1.38 -8.66
N LEU A 61 16.71 0.92 -7.51
CA LEU A 61 18.01 1.31 -6.92
C LEU A 61 19.18 0.53 -7.53
#